data_AF-A0A378KDW4-F1
#
_entry.id   AF-A0A378KDW4-F1
#
_cell.length_a   1.000
_cell.length_b   1.000
_cell.length_c   1.000
_cell.angle_alpha   90.00
_cell.angle_beta   90.00
_cell.angle_gamma   90.00
#
_symmetry.space_group_name_H-M   'P 1'
#
loop_
_entity.id
_entity.type
_entity.pdbx_description
1 polymer ?
#
loop_
_entity_poly.entity_id
_entity_poly.type
_entity_poly.pdbx_seq_one_letter_code
_entity_poly.pdbx_strand_id
1 'polypeptide(L)'
;MKSENNKKYPKVYISFQLSEKANQLLTESCKRSGRKKIPEAALRLEDHLNRFRSISELNQTILNSNIEEVKEMEIQDVCTSNP
;
A
#
# COMPACT_ATOMS: atom_id res chain seq x y z
N MET A 1 -25.28 -18.72 13.17
CA MET A 1 -24.29 -17.62 13.08
C MET A 1 -23.83 -17.53 11.64
N LYS A 2 -24.30 -16.54 10.87
CA LYS A 2 -23.79 -16.27 9.53
C LYS A 2 -22.64 -15.28 9.70
N SER A 3 -21.42 -15.70 9.40
CA SER A 3 -20.24 -14.84 9.46
C SER A 3 -20.27 -13.88 8.27
N GLU A 4 -20.64 -12.63 8.55
CA GLU A 4 -20.57 -11.50 7.60
C GLU A 4 -19.11 -11.12 7.36
N ASN A 5 -18.39 -11.94 6.61
CA ASN A 5 -17.09 -11.56 6.05
C ASN A 5 -17.30 -10.84 4.71
N ASN A 6 -18.05 -9.74 4.71
CA ASN A 6 -18.35 -8.97 3.49
C ASN A 6 -17.20 -7.99 3.18
N LYS A 7 -15.96 -8.48 3.16
CA LYS A 7 -14.81 -7.67 2.74
C LYS A 7 -14.88 -7.52 1.23
N LYS A 8 -15.10 -6.28 0.77
CA LYS A 8 -15.10 -5.92 -0.66
C LYS A 8 -13.83 -6.37 -1.39
N TYR A 9 -12.71 -6.48 -0.67
CA TYR A 9 -11.42 -6.94 -1.19
C TYR A 9 -10.80 -8.00 -0.27
N PRO A 10 -11.00 -9.31 -0.56
CA PRO A 10 -10.35 -10.37 0.20
C PRO A 10 -8.85 -10.47 -0.13
N LYS A 11 -8.08 -11.11 0.75
CA LYS A 11 -6.67 -11.43 0.46
C LYS A 11 -6.61 -12.43 -0.69
N VAL A 12 -5.71 -12.18 -1.63
CA VAL A 12 -5.51 -13.03 -2.81
C VAL A 12 -4.04 -13.39 -2.96
N TYR A 13 -3.77 -14.52 -3.61
CA TYR A 13 -2.42 -14.88 -4.06
C TYR A 13 -2.27 -14.50 -5.52
N ILE A 14 -1.18 -13.82 -5.85
CA ILE A 14 -0.85 -13.40 -7.20
C ILE A 14 0.48 -14.04 -7.58
N SER A 15 0.52 -14.72 -8.72
CA SER A 15 1.73 -15.28 -9.31
C SER A 15 2.01 -14.59 -10.65
N PHE A 16 3.26 -14.21 -10.87
CA PHE A 16 3.72 -13.59 -12.11
C PHE A 16 5.16 -13.97 -12.39
N GLN A 17 5.52 -14.00 -13.68
CA GLN A 17 6.91 -14.13 -14.10
C GLN A 17 7.59 -12.76 -14.09
N LEU A 18 8.81 -12.71 -13.57
CA LEU A 18 9.63 -11.51 -13.57
C LEU A 18 10.58 -11.53 -14.77
N SER A 19 10.79 -10.37 -15.38
CA SER A 19 11.92 -10.19 -16.29
C SER A 19 13.25 -10.41 -15.55
N GLU A 20 14.30 -10.77 -16.27
CA GLU A 20 15.63 -10.99 -15.70
C GLU A 20 16.10 -9.78 -14.88
N LYS A 21 15.96 -8.58 -15.44
CA LYS A 21 16.30 -7.31 -14.77
C LYS A 21 15.51 -7.11 -13.46
N ALA A 22 14.20 -7.35 -13.47
CA ALA A 22 13.39 -7.21 -12.26
C ALA A 22 13.78 -8.25 -11.19
N ASN A 23 14.06 -9.49 -11.62
CA ASN A 23 14.53 -10.55 -10.72
C ASN A 23 15.88 -10.21 -10.09
N GLN A 24 16.81 -9.64 -10.87
CA GLN A 24 18.11 -9.15 -10.38
C GLN A 24 17.92 -8.07 -9.31
N LEU A 25 17.11 -7.04 -9.60
CA LEU A 25 16.83 -5.96 -8.65
C LEU A 25 16.18 -6.47 -7.35
N LEU A 26 15.25 -7.43 -7.47
CA LEU A 26 14.63 -8.08 -6.31
C LEU A 26 15.66 -8.89 -5.51
N THR A 27 16.55 -9.64 -6.16
CA THR A 27 17.62 -10.40 -5.48
C THR A 27 18.52 -9.47 -4.65
N GLU A 28 19.00 -8.38 -5.25
CA GLU A 28 19.86 -7.43 -4.55
C GLU A 28 19.13 -6.75 -3.38
N SER A 29 17.84 -6.50 -3.54
CA SER A 29 16.99 -5.98 -2.47
C SER A 29 16.87 -6.94 -1.29
N CYS A 30 16.61 -8.23 -1.57
CA CYS A 30 16.58 -9.28 -0.56
C CYS A 30 17.89 -9.39 0.22
N LYS A 31 19.03 -9.28 -0.46
CA LYS A 31 20.35 -9.30 0.19
C LYS A 31 20.51 -8.15 1.18
N ARG A 32 20.08 -6.94 0.81
CA ARG A 32 20.15 -5.75 1.69
C ARG A 32 19.20 -5.82 2.87
N SER A 33 17.98 -6.33 2.66
CA SER A 33 16.96 -6.39 3.71
C SER A 33 17.03 -7.64 4.59
N GLY A 34 17.78 -8.67 4.17
CA GLY A 34 17.80 -9.98 4.82
C GLY A 34 16.50 -10.78 4.64
N ARG A 35 15.57 -10.33 3.79
CA ARG A 35 14.28 -11.00 3.55
C ARG A 35 14.35 -12.01 2.40
N LYS A 36 13.47 -13.00 2.44
CA LYS A 36 13.23 -13.91 1.30
C LYS A 36 12.55 -13.18 0.14
N LYS A 37 12.64 -13.72 -1.08
CA LYS A 37 12.07 -13.12 -2.30
C LYS A 37 10.57 -12.84 -2.25
N ILE A 38 9.77 -13.81 -1.79
CA ILE A 38 8.30 -13.68 -1.74
C ILE A 38 7.86 -12.51 -0.85
N PRO A 39 8.25 -12.43 0.44
CA PRO A 39 7.83 -11.32 1.29
C PRO A 39 8.38 -9.97 0.83
N GLU A 40 9.61 -9.93 0.29
CA GLU A 40 10.17 -8.70 -0.27
C GLU A 40 9.40 -8.24 -1.53
N ALA A 41 8.98 -9.16 -2.39
CA ALA A 41 8.19 -8.84 -3.58
C ALA A 41 6.79 -8.34 -3.21
N ALA A 42 6.12 -8.97 -2.24
CA ALA A 42 4.82 -8.53 -1.74
C ALA A 42 4.92 -7.10 -1.16
N LEU A 43 5.92 -6.85 -0.31
CA LEU A 43 6.14 -5.53 0.29
C LEU A 43 6.41 -4.46 -0.78
N ARG A 44 7.19 -4.78 -1.81
CA ARG A 44 7.46 -3.85 -2.92
C ARG A 44 6.23 -3.57 -3.78
N LEU A 45 5.39 -4.58 -4.02
CA LEU A 45 4.14 -4.41 -4.76
C LEU A 45 3.17 -3.52 -3.97
N GLU A 46 3.01 -3.76 -2.67
CA GLU A 46 2.20 -2.94 -1.78
C GLU A 46 2.71 -1.49 -1.71
N ASP A 47 4.03 -1.29 -1.52
CA ASP A 47 4.65 0.04 -1.54
C ASP A 47 4.39 0.78 -2.86
N HIS A 48 4.57 0.10 -4.00
CA HIS A 48 4.35 0.69 -5.30
C HIS A 48 2.89 1.10 -5.52
N LEU A 49 1.93 0.24 -5.18
CA LEU A 49 0.50 0.55 -5.31
C LEU A 49 0.04 1.68 -4.37
N ASN A 50 0.68 1.85 -3.21
CA ASN A 50 0.39 2.96 -2.31
C ASN A 50 0.98 4.29 -2.80
N ARG A 51 2.10 4.25 -3.51
CA ARG A 51 2.83 5.45 -3.97
C ARG A 51 2.37 5.96 -5.32
N PHE A 52 1.88 5.08 -6.19
CA PHE A 52 1.51 5.41 -7.58
C PHE A 52 0.07 5.00 -7.83
N ARG A 53 -0.78 5.91 -8.31
CA ARG A 53 -2.18 5.58 -8.64
C ARG A 53 -2.30 4.87 -9.98
N SER A 54 -1.38 5.13 -10.90
CA SER A 54 -1.37 4.52 -12.23
C SER A 54 0.04 4.16 -12.69
N ILE A 55 0.17 3.09 -13.47
CA ILE A 55 1.44 2.75 -14.14
C ILE A 55 1.80 3.83 -15.18
N SER A 56 0.84 4.58 -15.70
CA SER A 56 1.12 5.72 -16.58
C SER A 56 1.74 6.92 -15.85
N GLU A 57 1.67 6.95 -14.52
CA GLU A 57 2.38 7.92 -13.66
C GLU A 57 3.82 7.47 -13.37
N LEU A 58 4.29 6.35 -13.94
CA LEU A 58 5.68 5.91 -13.84
C LEU A 58 6.59 7.05 -14.34
N ASN A 59 7.42 7.59 -13.44
CA ASN A 59 8.30 8.77 -13.58
C ASN A 59 7.71 10.14 -13.20
N GLN A 60 6.46 10.21 -12.75
CA GLN A 60 5.94 11.39 -12.08
C GLN A 60 5.98 11.12 -10.57
N THR A 61 7.04 11.60 -9.91
CA THR A 61 7.05 11.62 -8.44
C THR A 61 5.87 12.46 -7.98
N ILE A 62 4.83 11.81 -7.44
CA ILE A 62 3.80 12.54 -6.70
C ILE A 62 4.52 13.24 -5.55
N LEU A 63 4.62 14.57 -5.62
CA LEU A 63 4.94 15.36 -4.45
C LEU A 63 3.78 15.14 -3.49
N ASN A 64 4.04 14.50 -2.34
CA ASN A 64 3.04 14.30 -1.29
C ASN A 64 2.66 15.67 -0.70
N SER A 65 1.81 16.42 -1.40
CA SER A 65 0.93 17.39 -0.77
C SER A 65 -0.36 16.66 -0.42
N ASN A 66 -0.74 16.72 0.86
CA ASN A 66 -2.04 16.32 1.44
C ASN A 66 -2.03 15.01 2.24
N ILE A 67 -1.23 15.01 3.32
CA ILE A 67 -1.60 14.31 4.56
C ILE A 67 -2.57 15.23 5.32
N GLU A 68 -3.84 15.37 4.92
CA GLU A 68 -4.85 16.04 5.79
C GLU A 68 -6.29 15.49 5.70
N GLU A 69 -6.66 14.59 4.77
CA GLU A 69 -8.09 14.25 4.58
C GLU A 69 -8.60 12.94 5.22
N VAL A 70 -7.89 12.35 6.20
CA VAL A 70 -8.36 11.12 6.88
C VAL A 70 -8.48 11.26 8.40
N LYS A 71 -8.56 12.47 8.93
CA LYS A 71 -8.71 12.63 10.39
C LYS A 71 -9.56 13.84 10.77
N GLU A 72 -10.85 13.78 10.45
CA GLU A 72 -11.92 14.38 11.27
C GLU A 72 -13.29 14.04 10.67
N MET A 73 -13.67 12.77 10.78
CA MET A 73 -15.07 12.38 10.63
C MET A 73 -15.42 11.32 11.67
N GLU A 74 -14.99 11.53 12.91
CA GLU A 74 -15.49 10.84 14.09
C GLU A 74 -15.13 11.67 15.33
N ILE A 75 -16.01 12.61 15.69
CA ILE A 75 -16.48 13.02 17.02
C ILE A 75 -17.40 14.22 16.73
N GLN A 76 -18.68 13.95 16.47
CA GLN A 76 -19.72 14.97 16.55
C GLN A 76 -20.14 15.10 18.02
N ASP A 77 -20.10 16.36 18.47
CA ASP A 77 -20.94 16.99 19.49
C ASP A 77 -20.80 16.56 20.96
N VAL A 78 -19.82 17.15 21.66
CA VAL A 78 -19.95 17.45 23.10
C VAL A 78 -19.37 18.83 23.44
N CYS A 79 -20.28 19.73 23.84
CA CYS A 79 -20.13 20.94 24.65
C CYS A 79 -19.56 22.23 24.03
N THR A 80 -20.46 23.09 23.55
CA THR A 80 -20.27 24.55 23.54
C THR A 80 -20.21 25.09 24.97
N SER A 81 -19.04 25.62 25.36
CA SER A 81 -18.89 26.46 26.56
C SER A 81 -19.25 27.90 26.22
N ASN A 82 -20.14 28.46 27.04
CA ASN A 82 -20.64 29.83 27.06
C ASN A 82 -19.52 30.87 27.31
N PRO A 83 -19.68 32.15 26.90
CA PRO A 83 -19.12 33.29 27.62
C PRO A 83 -19.99 33.71 28.82
#